data_AF-A0A5C7Q7P7-F1
#
_entry.id   AF-A0A5C7Q7P7-F1
#
_cell.length_a   1.000
_cell.length_b   1.000
_cell.length_c   1.000
_cell.angle_alpha   90.00
_cell.angle_beta   90.00
_cell.angle_gamma   90.00
#
_symmetry.space_group_name_H-M   'P 1'
#
loop_
_entity.id
_entity.type
_entity.pdbx_description
1 polymer ?
#
loop_
_entity_poly.entity_id
_entity_poly.type
_entity_poly.pdbx_seq_one_letter_code
_entity_poly.pdbx_strand_id
1 'polypeptide(L)'
;MPPIGSVSRKRRAAVVSPLRSCVRFAAHNSPVVDDLLARVRAETDSILVGYSGGKDSAAVLSKCLEVFKTVVPFFMFIAPGLPMFERHFERVRAAYGVEVIQTAHPTVSVALKRGLYCKPRWSGPVLKQVDVETTIRKRTGIDWIAYGHRASDSIPRNAMLRRFQGFDPKGRRVYPIWDWSMPKVWGYTRARKLPLVPQIGGRRTSGVGLTVKSIIELHAASRDDYEALRRMYPDIEAVVARAHRGEV
;
A
#
# COMPACT_ATOMS: atom_id res chain seq x y z
N MET A 1 -67.48 -53.30 12.15
CA MET A 1 -68.63 -52.43 12.46
C MET A 1 -68.37 -51.70 13.78
N PRO A 2 -68.75 -50.41 13.90
CA PRO A 2 -68.18 -49.38 14.81
C PRO A 2 -68.93 -49.33 16.17
N PRO A 3 -68.84 -48.32 17.09
CA PRO A 3 -68.14 -47.00 17.12
C PRO A 3 -67.35 -46.74 18.44
N ILE A 4 -66.65 -45.61 18.65
CA ILE A 4 -67.12 -44.38 19.37
C ILE A 4 -65.91 -43.44 19.59
N GLY A 5 -66.14 -42.12 19.54
CA GLY A 5 -65.53 -41.20 20.52
C GLY A 5 -64.55 -40.14 20.02
N SER A 6 -65.05 -38.93 19.83
CA SER A 6 -64.30 -37.69 19.62
C SER A 6 -63.61 -37.18 20.90
N VAL A 7 -62.58 -36.33 20.77
CA VAL A 7 -62.39 -35.03 21.46
C VAL A 7 -60.98 -34.45 21.23
N SER A 8 -60.98 -33.24 20.66
CA SER A 8 -60.05 -32.10 20.86
C SER A 8 -58.52 -32.29 20.71
N ARG A 9 -58.00 -31.87 19.54
CA ARG A 9 -56.58 -31.50 19.35
C ARG A 9 -56.32 -30.08 19.88
N LYS A 10 -55.73 -29.97 21.08
CA LYS A 10 -55.08 -28.73 21.54
C LYS A 10 -53.79 -28.52 20.74
N ARG A 11 -53.73 -27.42 19.97
CA ARG A 11 -52.53 -26.95 19.27
C ARG A 11 -51.45 -26.58 20.31
N ARG A 12 -50.31 -27.27 20.28
CA ARG A 12 -49.09 -26.86 21.00
C ARG A 12 -48.51 -25.63 20.29
N ALA A 13 -48.59 -24.47 20.94
CA ALA A 13 -47.82 -23.31 20.54
C ALA A 13 -46.34 -23.56 20.85
N ALA A 14 -45.51 -23.54 19.81
CA ALA A 14 -44.06 -23.60 19.94
C ALA A 14 -43.56 -22.30 20.58
N VAL A 15 -42.94 -22.42 21.76
CA VAL A 15 -42.21 -21.34 22.42
C VAL A 15 -40.92 -21.12 21.64
N VAL A 16 -40.93 -20.13 20.75
CA VAL A 16 -39.72 -19.63 20.09
C VAL A 16 -39.10 -18.58 21.00
N SER A 17 -38.02 -18.98 21.67
CA SER A 17 -37.13 -18.10 22.44
C SER A 17 -36.53 -17.01 21.54
N PRO A 18 -36.59 -15.71 21.92
CA PRO A 18 -35.85 -14.69 21.21
C PRO A 18 -34.45 -14.61 21.82
N LEU A 19 -33.48 -15.34 21.25
CA LEU A 19 -32.06 -15.03 21.43
C LEU A 19 -31.76 -13.72 20.68
N ARG A 20 -32.11 -12.59 21.31
CA ARG A 20 -31.59 -11.28 20.98
C ARG A 20 -30.24 -11.11 21.69
N SER A 21 -29.16 -11.46 21.01
CA SER A 21 -27.85 -10.81 21.24
C SER A 21 -27.32 -10.29 19.91
N CYS A 22 -28.05 -9.33 19.35
CA CYS A 22 -27.51 -8.46 18.34
C CYS A 22 -26.46 -7.59 19.04
N VAL A 23 -25.20 -8.03 19.03
CA VAL A 23 -24.06 -7.16 19.31
C VAL A 23 -24.10 -6.08 18.25
N ARG A 24 -24.74 -4.95 18.59
CA ARG A 24 -24.61 -3.73 17.82
C ARG A 24 -23.14 -3.34 17.91
N PHE A 25 -22.37 -3.64 16.87
CA PHE A 25 -21.13 -2.92 16.63
C PHE A 25 -21.52 -1.45 16.50
N ALA A 26 -21.19 -0.66 17.53
CA ALA A 26 -21.31 0.78 17.46
C ALA A 26 -20.62 1.23 16.17
N ALA A 27 -21.34 2.00 15.34
CA ALA A 27 -20.78 2.67 14.19
C ALA A 27 -19.57 3.47 14.69
N HIS A 28 -18.38 2.95 14.45
CA HIS A 28 -17.15 3.68 14.72
C HIS A 28 -17.13 4.82 13.72
N ASN A 29 -17.45 6.03 14.18
CA ASN A 29 -17.13 7.25 13.46
C ASN A 29 -15.61 7.34 13.40
N SER A 30 -15.03 6.68 12.39
CA SER A 30 -13.64 6.90 12.02
C SER A 30 -13.52 8.37 11.64
N PRO A 31 -12.49 9.09 12.12
CA PRO A 31 -12.28 10.47 11.69
C PRO A 31 -12.21 10.49 10.16
N VAL A 32 -13.04 11.35 9.55
CA VAL A 32 -13.05 11.55 8.10
C VAL A 32 -11.64 11.98 7.69
N VAL A 33 -11.14 11.54 6.53
CA VAL A 33 -9.79 11.85 6.00
C VAL A 33 -9.34 13.29 6.24
N ASP A 34 -10.26 14.23 6.02
CA ASP A 34 -9.99 15.66 6.11
C ASP A 34 -9.68 16.07 7.56
N ASP A 35 -10.23 15.39 8.57
CA ASP A 35 -9.89 15.57 9.99
C ASP A 35 -8.44 15.12 10.29
N LEU A 36 -8.00 13.99 9.73
CA LEU A 36 -6.65 13.47 9.98
C LEU A 36 -5.55 14.37 9.42
N LEU A 37 -5.74 14.88 8.20
CA LEU A 37 -4.78 15.79 7.59
C LEU A 37 -4.84 17.18 8.22
N ALA A 38 -6.02 17.65 8.64
CA ALA A 38 -6.16 18.91 9.37
C ALA A 38 -5.38 18.90 10.70
N ARG A 39 -5.38 17.76 11.41
CA ARG A 39 -4.59 17.60 12.64
C ARG A 39 -3.09 17.75 12.41
N VAL A 40 -2.55 17.13 11.36
CA VAL A 40 -1.14 17.32 10.98
C VAL A 40 -0.89 18.77 10.53
N ARG A 41 -1.84 19.35 9.79
CA ARG A 41 -1.78 20.73 9.29
C ARG A 41 -1.74 21.77 10.41
N ALA A 42 -2.33 21.48 11.56
CA ALA A 42 -2.25 22.32 12.76
C ALA A 42 -0.84 22.39 13.35
N GLU A 43 0.02 21.39 13.07
CA GLU A 43 1.41 21.35 13.56
C GLU A 43 2.43 21.82 12.51
N THR A 44 2.16 21.60 11.22
CA THR A 44 3.10 21.91 10.14
C THR A 44 2.42 22.18 8.81
N ASP A 45 3.08 22.93 7.94
CA ASP A 45 2.64 23.21 6.57
C ASP A 45 3.33 22.31 5.52
N SER A 46 4.14 21.36 5.99
CA SER A 46 4.97 20.49 5.16
C SER A 46 4.75 19.01 5.49
N ILE A 47 4.68 18.16 4.46
CA ILE A 47 4.49 16.72 4.65
C ILE A 47 5.27 15.90 3.62
N LEU A 48 5.80 14.76 4.06
CA LEU A 48 6.35 13.73 3.20
C LEU A 48 5.24 12.73 2.81
N VAL A 49 5.28 12.21 1.59
CA VAL A 49 4.32 11.17 1.14
C VAL A 49 5.05 9.93 0.68
N GLY A 50 4.82 8.79 1.34
CA GLY A 50 5.28 7.49 0.84
C GLY A 50 4.54 7.14 -0.45
N TYR A 51 5.22 7.29 -1.58
CA TYR A 51 4.62 7.27 -2.92
C TYR A 51 5.12 6.08 -3.74
N SER A 52 4.24 5.12 -4.07
CA SER A 52 4.59 3.96 -4.90
C SER A 52 4.10 4.07 -6.35
N GLY A 53 3.38 5.15 -6.68
CA GLY A 53 2.65 5.31 -7.94
C GLY A 53 1.35 4.50 -8.03
N GLY A 54 1.06 3.66 -7.03
CA GLY A 54 -0.20 2.91 -6.95
C GLY A 54 -1.36 3.80 -6.48
N LYS A 55 -2.59 3.37 -6.79
CA LYS A 55 -3.85 4.08 -6.50
C LYS A 55 -3.98 4.64 -5.08
N ASP A 56 -3.54 3.88 -4.06
CA ASP A 56 -3.68 4.26 -2.66
C ASP A 56 -2.73 5.42 -2.32
N SER A 57 -1.45 5.29 -2.73
CA SER A 57 -0.45 6.35 -2.54
C SER A 57 -0.72 7.58 -3.41
N ALA A 58 -1.28 7.41 -4.61
CA ALA A 58 -1.70 8.52 -5.46
C ALA A 58 -2.88 9.28 -4.85
N ALA A 59 -3.83 8.58 -4.24
CA ALA A 59 -4.93 9.22 -3.53
C ALA A 59 -4.44 10.04 -2.34
N VAL A 60 -3.49 9.50 -1.56
CA VAL A 60 -2.86 10.22 -0.44
C VAL A 60 -2.07 11.44 -0.93
N LEU A 61 -1.28 11.30 -2.00
CA LEU A 61 -0.56 12.44 -2.60
C LEU A 61 -1.53 13.54 -3.01
N SER A 62 -2.60 13.19 -3.74
CA SER A 62 -3.63 14.16 -4.15
C SER A 62 -4.28 14.86 -2.97
N LYS A 63 -4.62 14.14 -1.90
CA LYS A 63 -5.16 14.74 -0.67
C LYS A 63 -4.17 15.64 0.05
N CYS A 64 -2.89 15.27 0.12
CA CYS A 64 -1.88 16.11 0.76
C CYS A 64 -1.65 17.41 -0.02
N LEU A 65 -1.66 17.36 -1.35
CA LEU A 65 -1.53 18.54 -2.21
C LEU A 65 -2.67 19.57 -2.03
N GLU A 66 -3.83 19.16 -1.53
CA GLU A 66 -4.94 20.07 -1.21
C GLU A 66 -4.77 20.78 0.14
N VAL A 67 -3.98 20.21 1.05
CA VAL A 67 -3.96 20.60 2.46
C VAL A 67 -2.67 21.32 2.85
N PHE A 68 -1.53 20.87 2.33
CA PHE A 68 -0.20 21.35 2.73
C PHE A 68 0.42 22.23 1.67
N LYS A 69 1.15 23.27 2.10
CA LYS A 69 1.91 24.13 1.17
C LYS A 69 3.11 23.39 0.56
N THR A 70 3.77 22.54 1.34
CA THR A 70 4.94 21.78 0.89
C THR A 70 4.66 20.29 0.95
N VAL A 71 4.62 19.62 -0.19
CA VAL A 71 4.40 18.17 -0.29
C VAL A 71 5.58 17.54 -1.02
N VAL A 72 6.27 16.62 -0.35
CA VAL A 72 7.43 15.94 -0.92
C VAL A 72 7.15 14.43 -1.00
N PRO A 73 6.77 13.91 -2.17
CA PRO A 73 6.64 12.47 -2.37
C PRO A 73 8.02 11.80 -2.38
N PHE A 74 8.10 10.58 -1.84
CA PHE A 74 9.29 9.74 -1.97
C PHE A 74 8.92 8.31 -2.40
N PHE A 75 9.68 7.78 -3.35
CA PHE A 75 9.56 6.43 -3.90
C PHE A 75 10.67 5.53 -3.39
N MET A 76 10.29 4.35 -2.91
CA MET A 76 11.22 3.32 -2.45
C MET A 76 11.46 2.30 -3.57
N PHE A 77 12.61 2.36 -4.21
CA PHE A 77 12.94 1.48 -5.34
C PHE A 77 13.49 0.13 -4.90
N ILE A 78 13.27 -0.89 -5.74
CA ILE A 78 14.00 -2.16 -5.69
C ILE A 78 15.29 -2.07 -6.49
N ALA A 79 15.24 -1.41 -7.65
CA ALA A 79 16.42 -0.95 -8.39
C ALA A 79 16.15 0.46 -8.93
N PRO A 80 17.17 1.33 -9.01
CA PRO A 80 17.02 2.67 -9.55
C PRO A 80 16.90 2.65 -11.07
N GLY A 81 16.32 3.70 -11.65
CA GLY A 81 16.37 3.96 -13.09
C GLY A 81 15.58 2.97 -13.95
N LEU A 82 14.50 2.39 -13.41
CA LEU A 82 13.55 1.62 -14.20
C LEU A 82 12.71 2.58 -15.06
N PRO A 83 12.78 2.51 -16.40
CA PRO A 83 12.12 3.47 -17.29
C PRO A 83 10.62 3.65 -17.04
N MET A 84 9.89 2.62 -16.62
CA MET A 84 8.49 2.71 -16.20
C MET A 84 8.28 3.76 -15.11
N PHE A 85 9.13 3.76 -14.09
CA PHE A 85 9.02 4.67 -12.95
C PHE A 85 9.51 6.05 -13.32
N GLU A 86 10.61 6.19 -14.07
CA GLU A 86 11.10 7.49 -14.53
C GLU A 86 10.03 8.20 -15.38
N ARG A 87 9.44 7.52 -16.37
CA ARG A 87 8.31 8.05 -17.15
C ARG A 87 7.11 8.40 -16.28
N HIS A 88 6.91 7.68 -15.18
CA HIS A 88 5.82 7.97 -14.25
C HIS A 88 6.10 9.20 -13.39
N PHE A 89 7.33 9.38 -12.92
CA PHE A 89 7.74 10.56 -12.16
C PHE A 89 7.63 11.82 -13.02
N GLU A 90 7.99 11.77 -14.30
CA GLU A 90 7.76 12.88 -15.23
C GLU A 90 6.26 13.25 -15.35
N ARG A 91 5.36 12.25 -15.41
CA ARG A 91 3.91 12.53 -15.40
C ARG A 91 3.44 13.16 -14.10
N VAL A 92 4.02 12.76 -12.97
CA VAL A 92 3.69 13.30 -11.64
C VAL A 92 4.20 14.74 -11.52
N ARG A 93 5.44 15.00 -11.94
CA ARG A 93 6.03 16.33 -12.01
C ARG A 93 5.18 17.25 -12.90
N ALA A 94 4.81 16.79 -14.08
CA ALA A 94 3.97 17.56 -15.00
C ALA A 94 2.56 17.84 -14.43
N ALA A 95 1.96 16.89 -13.71
CA ALA A 95 0.63 17.03 -13.15
C ALA A 95 0.57 17.92 -11.89
N TYR A 96 1.62 17.89 -11.06
CA TYR A 96 1.56 18.46 -9.70
C TYR A 96 2.70 19.42 -9.36
N GLY A 97 3.72 19.57 -10.21
CA GLY A 97 4.88 20.41 -9.95
C GLY A 97 5.77 19.91 -8.80
N VAL A 98 5.69 18.62 -8.45
CA VAL A 98 6.46 18.02 -7.36
C VAL A 98 7.51 17.04 -7.86
N GLU A 99 8.65 17.01 -7.18
CA GLU A 99 9.71 16.04 -7.39
C GLU A 99 9.53 14.81 -6.50
N VAL A 100 9.66 13.62 -7.10
CA VAL A 100 9.63 12.37 -6.35
C VAL A 100 11.03 11.99 -5.91
N ILE A 101 11.30 12.07 -4.61
CA ILE A 101 12.58 11.63 -4.07
C ILE A 101 12.69 10.11 -4.17
N GLN A 102 13.72 9.62 -4.85
CA GLN A 102 14.00 8.19 -4.91
C GLN A 102 14.93 7.75 -3.77
N THR A 103 14.62 6.63 -3.13
CA THR A 103 15.44 6.00 -2.08
C THR A 103 15.31 4.48 -2.12
N ALA A 104 16.27 3.75 -1.56
CA ALA A 104 16.25 2.30 -1.58
C ALA A 104 15.18 1.74 -0.63
N HIS A 105 14.39 0.78 -1.09
CA HIS A 105 13.49 0.01 -0.23
C HIS A 105 14.30 -0.85 0.76
N PRO A 106 13.83 -1.11 2.00
CA PRO A 106 14.52 -1.98 2.96
C PRO A 106 14.95 -3.34 2.40
N THR A 107 14.15 -3.92 1.51
CA THR A 107 14.46 -5.16 0.78
C THR A 107 15.78 -5.10 0.00
N VAL A 108 16.19 -3.93 -0.49
CA VAL A 108 17.47 -3.76 -1.18
C VAL A 108 18.62 -4.13 -0.25
N SER A 109 18.61 -3.66 1.00
CA SER A 109 19.65 -4.01 1.97
C SER A 109 19.68 -5.51 2.27
N VAL A 110 18.52 -6.17 2.32
CA VAL A 110 18.43 -7.63 2.49
C VAL A 110 19.05 -8.34 1.29
N ALA A 111 18.66 -7.93 0.08
CA ALA A 111 19.13 -8.54 -1.15
C ALA A 111 20.65 -8.41 -1.32
N LEU A 112 21.18 -7.20 -1.12
CA LEU A 112 22.61 -6.93 -1.24
C LEU A 112 23.44 -7.55 -0.12
N LYS A 113 22.88 -7.72 1.09
CA LYS A 113 23.58 -8.39 2.20
C LYS A 113 23.64 -9.89 2.02
N ARG A 114 22.54 -10.50 1.56
CA ARG A 114 22.39 -11.96 1.44
C ARG A 114 22.78 -12.52 0.07
N GLY A 115 23.09 -11.66 -0.89
CA GLY A 115 23.38 -12.07 -2.26
C GLY A 115 22.14 -12.62 -2.98
N LEU A 116 20.97 -12.00 -2.78
CA LEU A 116 19.78 -12.38 -3.52
C LEU A 116 19.91 -11.91 -4.97
N TYR A 117 20.08 -12.87 -5.87
CA TYR A 117 20.32 -12.67 -7.31
C TYR A 117 21.51 -11.76 -7.66
N CYS A 118 22.49 -11.66 -6.76
CA CYS A 118 23.72 -10.94 -6.98
C CYS A 118 24.79 -11.42 -6.00
N LYS A 119 26.06 -11.09 -6.26
CA LYS A 119 27.12 -11.24 -5.25
C LYS A 119 26.83 -10.32 -4.04
N PRO A 120 26.97 -10.80 -2.80
CA PRO A 120 26.86 -9.95 -1.62
C PRO A 120 27.79 -8.73 -1.72
N ARG A 121 27.24 -7.53 -1.52
CA ARG A 121 27.97 -6.25 -1.64
C ARG A 121 27.53 -5.19 -0.64
N TRP A 122 26.90 -5.61 0.46
CA TRP A 122 26.51 -4.74 1.56
C TRP A 122 26.96 -5.36 2.90
N SER A 123 27.90 -4.69 3.58
CA SER A 123 28.42 -5.09 4.89
C SER A 123 27.61 -4.51 6.06
N GLY A 124 26.87 -3.42 5.83
CA GLY A 124 26.06 -2.75 6.85
C GLY A 124 24.87 -3.58 7.37
N PRO A 125 24.08 -3.05 8.32
CA PRO A 125 22.91 -3.72 8.85
C PRO A 125 21.80 -3.86 7.79
N VAL A 126 20.86 -4.79 8.03
CA VAL A 126 19.61 -4.81 7.28
C VAL A 126 18.80 -3.58 7.69
N LEU A 127 18.50 -2.72 6.72
CA LEU A 127 17.71 -1.52 6.93
C LEU A 127 16.25 -1.91 7.18
N LYS A 128 15.58 -1.10 7.99
CA LYS A 128 14.16 -1.15 8.31
C LYS A 128 13.47 0.09 7.73
N GLN A 129 12.14 0.07 7.72
CA GLN A 129 11.35 1.22 7.27
C GLN A 129 11.71 2.51 8.03
N VAL A 130 11.95 2.40 9.34
CA VAL A 130 12.32 3.54 10.20
C VAL A 130 13.66 4.19 9.79
N ASP A 131 14.58 3.42 9.19
CA ASP A 131 15.86 3.95 8.73
C ASP A 131 15.66 4.79 7.46
N VAL A 132 14.78 4.33 6.55
CA VAL A 132 14.36 5.09 5.37
C VAL A 132 13.69 6.38 5.78
N GLU A 133 12.72 6.31 6.70
CA GLU A 133 12.01 7.47 7.23
C GLU A 133 12.97 8.47 7.89
N THR A 134 13.90 7.99 8.72
CA THR A 134 14.91 8.84 9.36
C THR A 134 15.78 9.54 8.32
N THR A 135 16.20 8.81 7.30
CA THR A 135 17.05 9.36 6.22
C THR A 135 16.31 10.43 5.43
N ILE A 136 15.06 10.19 5.06
CA ILE A 136 14.30 11.15 4.25
C ILE A 136 13.93 12.40 5.07
N ARG A 137 13.57 12.25 6.35
CA ARG A 137 13.35 13.37 7.28
C ARG A 137 14.59 14.23 7.43
N LYS A 138 15.76 13.61 7.60
CA LYS A 138 17.05 14.33 7.67
C LYS A 138 17.36 15.07 6.36
N ARG A 139 17.07 14.45 5.21
CA ARG A 139 17.31 15.04 3.89
C ARG A 139 16.40 16.24 3.61
N THR A 140 15.16 16.23 4.08
CA THR A 140 14.16 17.25 3.73
C THR A 140 13.86 18.25 4.84
N GLY A 141 14.19 17.94 6.10
CA GLY A 141 13.76 18.70 7.27
C GLY A 141 12.28 18.55 7.62
N ILE A 142 11.53 17.68 6.92
CA ILE A 142 10.09 17.49 7.12
C ILE A 142 9.84 16.28 8.01
N ASP A 143 9.07 16.45 9.10
CA ASP A 143 8.88 15.42 10.13
C ASP A 143 7.71 14.45 9.83
N TRP A 144 6.55 14.97 9.43
CA TRP A 144 5.35 14.15 9.24
C TRP A 144 5.36 13.38 7.92
N ILE A 145 4.96 12.11 7.96
CA ILE A 145 4.87 11.22 6.79
C ILE A 145 3.44 10.70 6.61
N ALA A 146 2.87 10.88 5.42
CA ALA A 146 1.62 10.26 5.02
C ALA A 146 1.85 8.95 4.24
N TYR A 147 1.08 7.91 4.57
CA TYR A 147 1.08 6.62 3.85
C TYR A 147 -0.32 6.18 3.43
N GLY A 148 -0.40 5.48 2.29
CA GLY A 148 -1.64 4.93 1.75
C GLY A 148 -2.04 3.55 2.28
N HIS A 149 -1.73 3.20 3.53
CA HIS A 149 -2.14 1.92 4.10
C HIS A 149 -3.62 1.91 4.48
N ARG A 150 -4.30 0.79 4.25
CA ARG A 150 -5.70 0.59 4.63
C ARG A 150 -5.84 -0.58 5.58
N ALA A 151 -6.79 -0.47 6.51
CA ALA A 151 -7.11 -1.52 7.47
C ALA A 151 -7.61 -2.80 6.78
N SER A 152 -8.13 -2.68 5.56
CA SER A 152 -8.59 -3.81 4.74
C SER A 152 -7.45 -4.52 3.98
N ASP A 153 -6.22 -4.04 4.05
CA ASP A 153 -5.10 -4.64 3.31
C ASP A 153 -4.66 -5.99 3.90
N SER A 154 -4.65 -6.12 5.24
CA SER A 154 -4.31 -7.37 5.93
C SER A 154 -4.69 -7.32 7.42
N ILE A 155 -4.76 -8.48 8.08
CA ILE A 155 -5.00 -8.58 9.54
C ILE A 155 -3.97 -7.74 10.33
N PRO A 156 -2.65 -7.81 10.06
CA PRO A 156 -1.67 -6.95 10.74
C PRO A 156 -1.90 -5.46 10.51
N ARG A 157 -2.24 -5.04 9.28
CA ARG A 157 -2.55 -3.62 9.02
C ARG A 157 -3.83 -3.18 9.72
N ASN A 158 -4.84 -4.04 9.78
CA ASN A 158 -6.07 -3.79 10.51
C ASN A 158 -5.79 -3.53 11.99
N ALA A 159 -5.08 -4.45 12.64
CA ALA A 159 -4.72 -4.34 14.06
C ALA A 159 -3.87 -3.10 14.33
N MET A 160 -2.87 -2.81 13.49
CA MET A 160 -2.03 -1.61 13.62
C MET A 160 -2.85 -0.32 13.49
N LEU A 161 -3.59 -0.16 12.38
CA LEU A 161 -4.28 1.09 12.05
C LEU A 161 -5.45 1.37 13.00
N ARG A 162 -6.14 0.34 13.49
CA ARG A 162 -7.23 0.52 14.46
C ARG A 162 -6.75 1.04 15.82
N ARG A 163 -5.52 0.72 16.23
CA ARG A 163 -4.97 1.19 17.52
C ARG A 163 -4.87 2.71 17.63
N PHE A 164 -4.62 3.38 16.50
CA PHE A 164 -4.41 4.82 16.46
C PHE A 164 -5.31 5.52 15.42
N GLN A 165 -6.29 4.80 14.86
CA GLN A 165 -7.28 5.28 13.89
C GLN A 165 -6.68 6.14 12.76
N GLY A 166 -5.55 5.68 12.21
CA GLY A 166 -4.85 6.37 11.14
C GLY A 166 -3.99 7.59 11.54
N PHE A 167 -3.95 8.00 12.81
CA PHE A 167 -3.07 9.07 13.31
C PHE A 167 -2.05 8.57 14.32
N ASP A 168 -0.78 8.45 13.94
CA ASP A 168 0.32 7.99 14.78
C ASP A 168 1.26 9.16 15.13
N PRO A 169 0.98 9.92 16.22
CA PRO A 169 1.80 11.07 16.59
C PRO A 169 3.18 10.66 17.07
N LYS A 170 3.32 9.50 17.73
CA LYS A 170 4.60 9.00 18.22
C LYS A 170 5.56 8.66 17.07
N GLY A 171 5.03 8.05 16.01
CA GLY A 171 5.80 7.75 14.80
C GLY A 171 5.89 8.91 13.81
N ARG A 172 5.18 10.03 14.06
CA ARG A 172 5.00 11.15 13.12
C ARG A 172 4.46 10.66 11.77
N ARG A 173 3.43 9.81 11.81
CA ARG A 173 2.80 9.22 10.62
C ARG A 173 1.29 9.46 10.60
N VAL A 174 0.76 9.68 9.42
CA VAL A 174 -0.69 9.73 9.17
C VAL A 174 -1.05 8.78 8.03
N TYR A 175 -2.24 8.17 8.12
CA TYR A 175 -2.77 7.22 7.15
C TYR A 175 -4.15 7.71 6.71
N PRO A 176 -4.22 8.71 5.83
CA PRO A 176 -5.46 9.48 5.63
C PRO A 176 -6.62 8.65 5.09
N ILE A 177 -6.29 7.57 4.35
CA ILE A 177 -7.28 6.69 3.71
C ILE A 177 -7.46 5.36 4.45
N TRP A 178 -7.04 5.26 5.71
CA TRP A 178 -6.93 3.99 6.43
C TRP A 178 -8.23 3.18 6.49
N ASP A 179 -9.37 3.85 6.49
CA ASP A 179 -10.72 3.28 6.55
C ASP A 179 -11.39 3.17 5.16
N TRP A 180 -10.72 3.58 4.07
CA TRP A 180 -11.30 3.54 2.73
C TRP A 180 -11.48 2.12 2.23
N SER A 181 -12.65 1.90 1.62
CA SER A 181 -12.91 0.69 0.84
C SER A 181 -12.19 0.74 -0.51
N MET A 182 -11.97 -0.43 -1.11
CA MET A 182 -11.39 -0.53 -2.45
C MET A 182 -12.19 0.24 -3.52
N PRO A 183 -13.54 0.13 -3.58
CA PRO A 183 -14.33 0.93 -4.50
C PRO A 183 -14.17 2.44 -4.28
N LYS A 184 -14.08 2.90 -3.02
CA LYS A 184 -13.88 4.33 -2.71
C LYS A 184 -12.56 4.87 -3.26
N VAL A 185 -11.45 4.13 -3.06
CA VAL A 185 -10.15 4.51 -3.63
C VAL A 185 -10.22 4.59 -5.15
N TRP A 186 -10.77 3.56 -5.80
CA TRP A 186 -10.87 3.56 -7.27
C TRP A 186 -11.77 4.67 -7.79
N GLY A 187 -12.93 4.89 -7.17
CA GLY A 187 -13.84 5.99 -7.50
C GLY A 187 -13.13 7.34 -7.42
N TYR A 188 -12.41 7.60 -6.33
CA TYR A 188 -11.63 8.82 -6.15
C TYR A 188 -10.53 8.98 -7.22
N THR A 189 -9.72 7.94 -7.45
CA THR A 189 -8.63 8.01 -8.43
C THR A 189 -9.13 8.26 -9.86
N ARG A 190 -10.26 7.66 -10.24
CA ARG A 190 -10.90 7.85 -11.55
C ARG A 190 -11.50 9.24 -11.68
N ALA A 191 -12.26 9.69 -10.68
CA ALA A 191 -12.89 11.01 -10.67
C ALA A 191 -11.86 12.13 -10.82
N ARG A 192 -10.68 11.98 -10.23
CA ARG A 192 -9.58 12.96 -10.30
C ARG A 192 -8.55 12.69 -11.38
N LYS A 193 -8.73 11.63 -12.19
CA LYS A 193 -7.80 11.23 -13.26
C LYS A 193 -6.33 11.18 -12.78
N LEU A 194 -6.11 10.62 -11.58
CA LEU A 194 -4.79 10.62 -10.95
C LEU A 194 -3.78 9.85 -11.82
N PRO A 195 -2.54 10.34 -12.01
CA PRO A 195 -1.52 9.60 -12.71
C PRO A 195 -1.13 8.37 -11.90
N LEU A 196 -1.30 7.20 -12.48
CA LEU A 196 -0.91 5.93 -11.87
C LEU A 196 0.28 5.33 -12.63
N VAL A 197 1.13 4.60 -11.90
CA VAL A 197 2.13 3.73 -12.53
C VAL A 197 1.40 2.56 -13.19
N PRO A 198 1.79 2.12 -14.40
CA PRO A 198 1.21 0.93 -14.99
C PRO A 198 1.46 -0.31 -14.11
N GLN A 199 0.52 -1.25 -14.13
CA GLN A 199 0.60 -2.48 -13.34
C GLN A 199 1.06 -3.63 -14.22
N ILE A 200 2.12 -4.31 -13.79
CA ILE A 200 2.61 -5.53 -14.43
C ILE A 200 1.87 -6.74 -13.82
N GLY A 201 1.40 -7.64 -14.68
CA GLY A 201 0.75 -8.89 -14.27
C GLY A 201 -0.62 -8.73 -13.61
N GLY A 202 -1.33 -7.62 -13.85
CA GLY A 202 -2.67 -7.37 -13.28
C GLY A 202 -2.69 -7.25 -11.74
N ARG A 203 -1.55 -6.95 -11.13
CA ARG A 203 -1.38 -6.90 -9.68
C ARG A 203 -1.91 -5.59 -9.09
N ARG A 204 -2.17 -5.60 -7.77
CA ARG A 204 -2.59 -4.40 -7.02
C ARG A 204 -1.48 -3.35 -6.83
N THR A 205 -0.23 -3.72 -7.11
CA THR A 205 0.97 -2.86 -7.08
C THR A 205 1.61 -2.82 -8.47
N SER A 206 2.72 -2.10 -8.65
CA SER A 206 3.45 -2.01 -9.94
C SER A 206 3.86 -3.38 -10.49
N GLY A 207 4.05 -4.39 -9.63
CA GLY A 207 4.49 -5.74 -10.00
C GLY A 207 6.01 -5.93 -10.01
N VAL A 208 6.79 -4.85 -9.88
CA VAL A 208 8.25 -4.90 -9.76
C VAL A 208 8.66 -5.42 -8.38
N GLY A 209 9.58 -6.40 -8.36
CA GLY A 209 10.11 -7.01 -7.13
C GLY A 209 11.06 -8.16 -7.42
N LEU A 210 11.60 -8.75 -6.36
CA LEU A 210 12.58 -9.87 -6.44
C LEU A 210 11.93 -11.25 -6.21
N THR A 211 10.64 -11.39 -6.48
CA THR A 211 10.01 -12.73 -6.50
C THR A 211 10.16 -13.33 -7.89
N VAL A 212 10.22 -14.66 -8.00
CA VAL A 212 10.28 -15.38 -9.29
C VAL A 212 9.22 -14.87 -10.25
N LYS A 213 7.96 -14.81 -9.80
CA LYS A 213 6.84 -14.30 -10.58
C LYS A 213 7.03 -12.85 -11.03
N SER A 214 7.53 -11.96 -10.15
CA SER A 214 7.78 -10.55 -10.50
C SER A 214 8.83 -10.41 -11.59
N ILE A 215 9.91 -11.20 -11.50
CA ILE A 215 11.01 -11.18 -12.47
C ILE A 215 10.51 -11.64 -13.84
N ILE A 216 9.79 -12.77 -13.90
CA ILE A 216 9.24 -13.33 -15.14
C ILE A 216 8.24 -12.35 -15.79
N GLU A 217 7.31 -11.81 -15.01
CA GLU A 217 6.31 -10.87 -15.54
C GLU A 217 6.94 -9.55 -15.99
N LEU A 218 7.97 -9.05 -15.30
CA LEU A 218 8.71 -7.86 -15.73
C LEU A 218 9.44 -8.11 -17.05
N HIS A 219 10.13 -9.25 -17.16
CA HIS A 219 10.81 -9.67 -18.38
C HIS A 219 9.85 -9.76 -19.57
N ALA A 220 8.67 -10.36 -19.36
CA ALA A 220 7.64 -10.46 -20.40
C ALA A 220 7.01 -9.11 -20.77
N ALA A 221 6.90 -8.18 -19.81
CA ALA A 221 6.23 -6.90 -20.03
C ALA A 221 7.15 -5.80 -20.60
N SER A 222 8.43 -5.77 -20.23
CA SER A 222 9.35 -4.71 -20.62
C SER A 222 10.81 -5.16 -20.52
N ARG A 223 11.47 -5.27 -21.68
CA ARG A 223 12.89 -5.58 -21.76
C ARG A 223 13.75 -4.52 -21.05
N ASP A 224 13.46 -3.24 -21.27
CA ASP A 224 14.29 -2.15 -20.72
C ASP A 224 14.18 -2.05 -19.19
N ASP A 225 12.98 -2.25 -18.63
CA ASP A 225 12.80 -2.28 -17.18
C ASP A 225 13.45 -3.52 -16.55
N TYR A 226 13.36 -4.67 -17.23
CA TYR A 226 14.07 -5.88 -16.82
C TYR A 226 15.59 -5.67 -16.84
N GLU A 227 16.15 -5.09 -17.90
CA GLU A 227 17.58 -4.79 -17.98
C GLU A 227 18.02 -3.82 -16.89
N ALA A 228 17.20 -2.81 -16.56
CA ALA A 228 17.47 -1.93 -15.44
C ALA A 228 17.54 -2.68 -14.10
N LEU A 229 16.63 -3.64 -13.87
CA LEU A 229 16.67 -4.52 -12.70
C LEU A 229 17.90 -5.45 -12.73
N ARG A 230 18.21 -6.05 -13.89
CA ARG A 230 19.32 -6.98 -14.09
C ARG A 230 20.68 -6.34 -13.83
N ARG A 231 20.86 -5.06 -14.17
CA ARG A 231 22.08 -4.30 -13.83
C ARG A 231 22.37 -4.30 -12.33
N MET A 232 21.33 -4.30 -11.50
CA MET A 232 21.49 -4.37 -10.04
C MET A 232 21.51 -5.81 -9.51
N TYR A 233 20.83 -6.72 -10.18
CA TYR A 233 20.68 -8.13 -9.81
C TYR A 233 20.98 -9.06 -11.00
N PRO A 234 22.26 -9.28 -11.35
CA PRO A 234 22.61 -9.99 -12.57
C PRO A 234 22.05 -11.41 -12.66
N ASP A 235 21.95 -12.11 -11.53
CA ASP A 235 21.58 -13.53 -11.51
C ASP A 235 20.06 -13.76 -11.67
N ILE A 236 19.25 -12.70 -11.83
CA ILE A 236 17.83 -12.85 -12.21
C ILE A 236 17.67 -13.49 -13.60
N GLU A 237 18.72 -13.46 -14.43
CA GLU A 237 18.76 -14.15 -15.72
C GLU A 237 18.56 -15.66 -15.56
N ALA A 238 19.09 -16.26 -14.49
CA ALA A 238 18.86 -17.67 -14.20
C ALA A 238 17.39 -17.97 -13.93
N VAL A 239 16.64 -17.04 -13.33
CA VAL A 239 15.19 -17.18 -13.11
C VAL A 239 14.45 -17.27 -14.43
N VAL A 240 14.77 -16.37 -15.37
CA VAL A 240 14.17 -16.35 -16.71
C VAL A 240 14.54 -17.61 -17.50
N ALA A 241 15.81 -18.02 -17.46
CA ALA A 241 16.27 -19.24 -18.13
C ALA A 241 15.56 -20.50 -17.62
N ARG A 242 15.34 -20.62 -16.31
CA ARG A 242 14.57 -21.72 -15.71
C ARG A 242 13.10 -21.69 -16.12
N ALA A 243 12.50 -20.50 -16.21
CA ALA A 243 11.11 -20.35 -16.64
C ALA A 243 10.92 -20.84 -18.09
N HIS A 244 11.85 -20.52 -18.98
CA HIS A 244 11.80 -20.99 -20.38
C HIS A 244 11.95 -22.51 -20.50
N ARG A 245 12.55 -23.19 -19.51
CA ARG A 245 12.64 -24.66 -19.44
C ARG A 245 11.47 -25.33 -18.72
N GLY A 246 10.50 -24.55 -18.21
CA GLY A 246 9.36 -25.08 -17.46
C GLY A 246 9.71 -25.54 -16.03
N GLU A 247 10.79 -25.02 -15.44
CA GLU A 247 11.30 -25.45 -14.13
C GLU A 247 10.83 -24.59 -12.94
N VAL A 248 10.00 -23.57 -13.20
CA VAL A 248 9.45 -22.61 -12.22
C VAL A 248 8.03 -22.19 -12.59
#